data_AF-A0A6N7GNW6-F1
#
_entry.id   AF-A0A6N7GNW6-F1
#
_cell.length_a   1.000
_cell.length_b   1.000
_cell.length_c   1.000
_cell.angle_alpha   90.00
_cell.angle_beta   90.00
_cell.angle_gamma   90.00
#
_symmetry.space_group_name_H-M   'P 1'
#
loop_
_entity.id
_entity.type
_entity.pdbx_description
1 polymer ?
#
loop_
_entity_poly.entity_id
_entity_poly.type
_entity_poly.pdbx_seq_one_letter_code
_entity_poly.pdbx_strand_id
1 'polypeptide(L)' 'MSPKADTKAKIGVLGASGYTGSELVRLLLRHPYADIALLTADRRAGQEMAAVFPQ' A
#
# COMPACT_ATOMS: atom_id res chain seq x y z
N MET A 1 -13.38 -29.33 2.31
CA MET A 1 -13.49 -27.89 2.63
C MET A 1 -12.68 -27.15 1.58
N SER A 2 -13.32 -26.59 0.56
CA SER A 2 -12.60 -25.95 -0.57
C SER A 2 -11.89 -24.69 -0.07
N PRO A 3 -10.61 -24.46 -0.42
CA PRO A 3 -9.93 -23.22 -0.09
C PRO A 3 -10.62 -22.10 -0.86
N LYS A 4 -11.24 -21.19 -0.12
CA LYS A 4 -11.80 -19.96 -0.68
C LYS A 4 -10.60 -19.21 -1.25
N ALA A 5 -10.55 -19.03 -2.57
CA ALA A 5 -9.44 -18.38 -3.26
C ALA A 5 -8.98 -17.15 -2.47
N ASP A 6 -7.69 -17.10 -2.12
CA ASP A 6 -7.05 -16.05 -1.32
C ASP A 6 -7.26 -14.69 -1.98
N THR A 7 -8.44 -14.09 -1.75
CA THR A 7 -8.83 -12.86 -2.42
C THR A 7 -8.25 -11.72 -1.61
N LYS A 8 -7.13 -11.18 -2.10
CA LYS A 8 -6.52 -10.00 -1.50
C LYS A 8 -7.49 -8.82 -1.57
N ALA A 9 -7.66 -8.13 -0.47
CA ALA A 9 -8.41 -6.88 -0.40
C ALA A 9 -7.62 -5.76 -1.11
N LYS A 10 -8.28 -5.04 -2.01
CA LYS A 10 -7.70 -3.87 -2.69
C LYS A 10 -7.74 -2.67 -1.76
N ILE A 11 -6.58 -2.10 -1.44
CA ILE A 11 -6.43 -1.01 -0.48
C ILE A 11 -5.92 0.26 -1.16
N GLY A 12 -6.55 1.40 -0.87
CA GLY A 12 -6.04 2.73 -1.20
C GLY A 12 -5.56 3.46 0.06
N VAL A 13 -4.36 4.07 0.04
CA VAL A 13 -3.85 4.89 1.15
C VAL A 13 -3.68 6.33 0.72
N LEU A 14 -4.39 7.23 1.41
CA LEU A 14 -4.26 8.67 1.21
C LEU A 14 -3.31 9.25 2.26
N GLY A 15 -2.28 9.96 1.82
CA GLY A 15 -1.24 10.47 2.71
C GLY A 15 -0.16 9.42 3.03
N ALA A 16 0.17 8.55 2.07
CA ALA A 16 1.16 7.48 2.20
C ALA A 16 2.58 7.99 2.57
N SER A 17 2.87 9.28 2.34
CA SER A 17 4.14 9.92 2.71
C SER A 17 4.22 10.41 4.16
N GLY A 18 3.09 10.43 4.90
CA GLY A 18 3.11 10.75 6.33
C GLY A 18 3.63 9.58 7.15
N TYR A 19 4.09 9.82 8.38
CA TYR A 19 4.64 8.78 9.26
C TYR A 19 3.70 7.57 9.44
N THR A 20 2.42 7.84 9.66
CA THR A 20 1.40 6.79 9.78
C THR A 20 1.15 6.09 8.44
N GLY A 21 1.16 6.84 7.34
CA GLY A 21 0.97 6.31 5.99
C GLY A 21 2.09 5.37 5.58
N SER A 22 3.34 5.74 5.85
CA SER A 22 4.50 4.91 5.53
C SER A 22 4.54 3.63 6.35
N GLU A 23 4.18 3.69 7.63
CA GLU A 23 4.10 2.49 8.48
C GLU A 23 2.95 1.56 8.07
N LEU A 24 1.80 2.13 7.69
CA LEU A 24 0.70 1.35 7.13
C LEU A 24 1.14 0.62 5.84
N VAL A 25 1.81 1.32 4.92
CA VAL A 25 2.35 0.71 3.69
C VAL A 25 3.34 -0.41 4.03
N ARG A 26 4.27 -0.19 4.98
CA ARG A 26 5.23 -1.20 5.44
C ARG A 26 4.56 -2.48 5.94
N LEU A 27 3.44 -2.36 6.65
CA LEU A 27 2.67 -3.50 7.13
C LEU A 27 1.89 -4.18 6.00
N LEU A 28 1.21 -3.41 5.15
CA LEU A 28 0.40 -3.93 4.04
C LEU A 28 1.24 -4.69 3.01
N LEU A 29 2.47 -4.26 2.75
CA LEU A 29 3.41 -4.96 1.84
C LEU A 29 3.71 -6.40 2.27
N ARG A 30 3.56 -6.72 3.56
CA ARG A 30 3.79 -8.06 4.12
C ARG A 30 2.51 -8.82 4.42
N HIS A 31 1.34 -8.23 4.15
CA HIS A 31 0.06 -8.80 4.55
C HIS A 31 -0.48 -9.75 3.47
N PRO A 32 -0.73 -11.05 3.78
CA PRO A 32 -1.08 -12.06 2.78
C PRO A 32 -2.40 -11.78 2.06
N TYR A 33 -3.30 -11.04 2.71
CA TYR A 33 -4.64 -10.74 2.20
C TYR A 33 -4.81 -9.28 1.76
N ALA A 34 -3.73 -8.53 1.58
CA ALA A 34 -3.81 -7.14 1.11
C ALA A 34 -3.08 -6.95 -0.23
N ASP A 35 -3.64 -6.08 -1.05
CA ASP A 35 -3.06 -5.63 -2.30
C ASP A 35 -3.25 -4.11 -2.44
N ILE A 36 -2.15 -3.37 -2.48
CA ILE A 36 -2.18 -1.91 -2.53
C ILE A 36 -2.49 -1.49 -3.96
N ALA A 37 -3.67 -0.91 -4.16
CA ALA A 37 -4.18 -0.49 -5.47
C ALA A 37 -3.95 1.00 -5.75
N LEU A 38 -3.80 1.83 -4.71
CA LEU A 38 -3.64 3.28 -4.84
C LEU A 38 -2.86 3.83 -3.66
N LEU A 39 -1.91 4.74 -3.93
CA LEU A 39 -1.24 5.53 -2.91
C LEU A 39 -1.20 6.98 -3.35
N THR A 40 -1.57 7.89 -2.46
CA THR A 40 -1.47 9.33 -2.69
C THR A 40 -0.62 9.98 -1.62
N ALA A 41 0.09 11.04 -1.99
CA ALA A 41 0.93 11.83 -1.09
C ALA A 41 0.87 13.29 -1.51
N ASP A 42 0.63 14.19 -0.56
CA ASP A 42 0.35 15.61 -0.77
C ASP A 42 1.48 16.32 -1.57
N ARG A 43 2.75 15.99 -1.28
CA ARG A 43 3.91 16.65 -1.91
C ARG A 43 4.54 15.91 -3.09
N ARG A 44 4.01 14.74 -3.50
CA ARG A 44 4.60 13.89 -4.54
C ARG A 44 3.56 13.18 -5.42
N ALA A 45 2.46 13.86 -5.73
CA ALA A 45 1.49 13.37 -6.70
C ALA A 45 2.17 13.14 -8.06
N GLY A 46 2.02 11.94 -8.64
CA GLY A 46 2.54 11.59 -9.97
C GLY A 46 3.96 10.98 -10.01
N GLN A 47 4.62 10.78 -8.87
CA GLN A 47 5.89 10.05 -8.80
C GLN A 47 5.66 8.57 -8.51
N GLU A 48 6.39 7.68 -9.17
CA GLU A 48 6.32 6.25 -8.87
C GLU A 48 6.79 5.96 -7.44
N MET A 49 6.14 5.00 -6.78
CA MET A 49 6.45 4.61 -5.40
C MET A 49 7.95 4.30 -5.22
N ALA A 50 8.58 3.59 -6.17
CA ALA A 50 10.00 3.25 -6.13
C ALA A 50 10.92 4.49 -6.10
N ALA A 51 10.48 5.63 -6.64
CA ALA A 51 11.22 6.89 -6.61
C ALA A 51 11.03 7.67 -5.29
N VAL A 52 9.99 7.33 -4.51
CA VAL A 52 9.65 8.01 -3.24
C VAL A 52 10.08 7.19 -2.02
N PHE A 53 10.02 5.87 -2.11
CA PHE A 53 10.37 4.92 -1.06
C PHE A 53 11.22 3.79 -1.65
N PRO A 54 12.56 3.89 -1.59
CA PRO A 54 13.48 2.92 -2.19
C PRO A 54 13.75 1.69 -1.30
N GLN A 55 12.89 1.38 -0.32
CA GLN A 55 13.07 0.27 0.64
C GLN A 55 12.25 -0.96 0.27
#